data_AF-A0A2N7Y9I6-F1
#
_entry.id   AF-A0A2N7Y9I6-F1
#
_cell.length_a   1.000
_cell.length_b   1.000
_cell.length_c   1.000
_cell.angle_alpha   90.00
_cell.angle_beta   90.00
_cell.angle_gamma   90.00
#
_symmetry.space_group_name_H-M   'P 1'
#
loop_
_entity.id
_entity.type
_entity.pdbx_description
1 polymer ?
#
loop_
_entity_poly.entity_id
_entity_poly.type
_entity_poly.pdbx_seq_one_letter_code
_entity_poly.pdbx_strand_id
1 'polypeptide(L)'
;IPTDTQRHRVALLVPLSGPNAGVGQSLANATQMALLDSKNERIRITSYDTATGATLAAQKALADGNQLILGPLLADDVRAVAPIAH
;
A
#
# COMPACT_ATOMS: atom_id res chain seq x y z
N ILE A 1 25.40 -1.97 -8.66
CA ILE A 1 23.92 -1.82 -8.70
C ILE A 1 23.58 -0.71 -7.70
N PRO A 2 23.01 0.43 -8.13
CA PRO A 2 22.76 1.52 -7.18
C PRO A 2 21.62 1.09 -6.27
N THR A 3 21.90 1.05 -4.97
CA THR A 3 20.91 0.79 -3.93
C THR A 3 19.90 1.93 -3.99
N ASP A 4 18.63 1.62 -4.28
CA ASP A 4 17.50 2.55 -4.28
C ASP A 4 17.19 2.96 -2.83
N THR A 5 18.15 3.64 -2.18
CA THR A 5 18.13 4.12 -0.78
C THR A 5 17.64 5.56 -0.67
N GLN A 6 17.33 6.21 -1.78
CA GLN A 6 16.85 7.59 -1.80
C GLN A 6 15.34 7.72 -2.01
N ARG A 7 14.64 6.60 -2.24
CA ARG A 7 13.18 6.58 -2.33
C ARG A 7 12.56 5.97 -1.08
N HIS A 8 11.68 6.71 -0.42
CA HIS A 8 10.79 6.20 0.60
C HIS A 8 9.82 5.20 -0.04
N ARG A 9 9.99 3.92 0.29
CA ARG A 9 9.14 2.83 -0.20
C ARG A 9 7.92 2.72 0.69
N VAL A 10 6.75 2.88 0.09
CA VAL A 10 5.48 2.91 0.79
C VAL A 10 4.59 1.83 0.20
N ALA A 11 3.99 1.02 1.06
CA ALA A 11 2.96 0.06 0.67
C ALA A 11 1.59 0.68 0.83
N LEU A 12 0.75 0.56 -0.19
CA LEU A 12 -0.67 0.88 -0.12
C LEU A 12 -1.46 -0.42 -0.08
N LEU A 13 -2.20 -0.66 1.01
CA LEU A 13 -3.04 -1.85 1.14
C LEU A 13 -4.47 -1.52 0.70
N VAL A 14 -4.95 -2.13 -0.39
CA VAL A 14 -6.30 -1.88 -0.92
C VAL A 14 -6.90 -3.15 -1.53
N PRO A 15 -8.23 -3.33 -1.51
CA PRO A 15 -8.86 -4.46 -2.18
C PRO A 15 -8.81 -4.23 -3.70
N LEU A 16 -7.90 -4.93 -4.40
CA LEU A 16 -7.78 -4.86 -5.86
C LEU A 16 -8.63 -5.94 -6.55
N SER A 17 -9.12 -6.92 -5.78
CA SER A 17 -10.04 -7.95 -6.24
C SER A 17 -11.24 -8.14 -5.30
N GLY A 18 -12.15 -9.02 -5.67
CA GLY A 18 -13.35 -9.33 -4.88
C GLY A 18 -14.43 -8.23 -4.91
N PRO A 19 -15.39 -8.26 -3.97
CA PRO A 19 -16.57 -7.37 -3.96
C PRO A 19 -16.23 -5.88 -3.88
N ASN A 20 -15.07 -5.55 -3.30
CA ASN A 20 -14.64 -4.17 -3.05
C ASN A 20 -13.60 -3.67 -4.05
N ALA A 21 -13.31 -4.43 -5.11
CA ALA A 21 -12.29 -4.10 -6.12
C ALA A 21 -12.47 -2.72 -6.75
N GLY A 22 -13.72 -2.31 -7.01
CA GLY A 22 -14.02 -1.01 -7.60
C GLY A 22 -13.53 0.15 -6.72
N VAL A 23 -13.72 0.05 -5.41
CA VAL A 23 -13.29 1.10 -4.46
C VAL A 23 -11.76 1.10 -4.32
N GLY A 24 -11.13 -0.07 -4.22
CA GLY A 24 -9.68 -0.15 -4.12
C GLY A 24 -8.97 0.32 -5.39
N GLN A 25 -9.53 0.06 -6.57
CA GLN A 25 -8.99 0.57 -7.84
C GLN A 25 -9.11 2.10 -7.92
N SER A 26 -10.25 2.68 -7.52
CA SER A 26 -10.41 4.14 -7.46
C SER A 26 -9.37 4.78 -6.52
N LEU A 27 -9.10 4.16 -5.37
CA LEU A 27 -8.11 4.66 -4.42
C LEU A 27 -6.68 4.50 -4.93
N ALA A 28 -6.34 3.37 -5.55
CA ALA A 28 -5.04 3.17 -6.19
C ALA A 28 -4.78 4.24 -7.27
N ASN A 29 -5.80 4.53 -8.09
CA ASN A 29 -5.74 5.56 -9.11
C ASN A 29 -5.58 6.95 -8.49
N ALA A 30 -6.36 7.30 -7.46
CA ALA A 30 -6.26 8.59 -6.76
C ALA A 30 -4.88 8.77 -6.10
N THR A 31 -4.33 7.71 -5.51
CA THR A 31 -3.01 7.73 -4.89
C THR A 31 -1.91 7.93 -5.93
N GLN A 32 -2.03 7.29 -7.10
CA GLN A 32 -1.11 7.47 -8.19
C GLN A 32 -1.17 8.90 -8.75
N MET A 33 -2.35 9.50 -8.85
CA MET A 33 -2.51 10.91 -9.22
C MET A 33 -1.89 11.85 -8.19
N ALA A 34 -2.10 11.61 -6.89
CA ALA A 34 -1.50 12.39 -5.81
C ALA A 34 0.03 12.30 -5.79
N LEU A 35 0.60 11.14 -6.15
CA LEU A 35 2.05 10.98 -6.32
C LEU A 35 2.60 11.83 -7.47
N LEU A 36 1.91 11.81 -8.61
CA LEU A 36 2.29 12.61 -9.77
C LEU A 36 2.23 14.11 -9.44
N ASP A 37 1.21 14.53 -8.69
CA ASP A 37 1.03 15.91 -8.24
C ASP A 37 2.08 16.35 -7.22
N SER A 38 2.49 15.44 -6.31
CA SER A 38 3.47 15.74 -5.27
C SER A 38 4.86 16.10 -5.79
N LYS A 39 5.16 15.88 -7.09
CA LYS A 39 6.49 16.06 -7.74
C LYS A 39 7.66 15.44 -6.95
N ASN A 40 7.36 14.52 -6.05
CA ASN A 40 8.32 13.91 -5.13
C ASN A 40 8.91 12.67 -5.78
N GLU A 41 10.00 12.83 -6.51
CA GLU A 41 10.76 11.74 -7.17
C GLU A 41 11.35 10.71 -6.19
N ARG A 42 11.23 11.00 -4.89
CA ARG A 42 11.75 10.24 -3.76
C ARG A 42 10.70 9.37 -3.07
N ILE A 43 9.49 9.19 -3.61
CA ILE A 43 8.51 8.27 -3.03
C ILE A 43 8.12 7.22 -4.06
N ARG A 44 8.16 5.95 -3.65
CA ARG A 44 7.70 4.81 -4.46
C ARG A 44 6.55 4.15 -3.72
N ILE A 45 5.34 4.23 -4.26
CA ILE A 45 4.18 3.49 -3.72
C ILE A 45 4.01 2.18 -4.49
N THR A 46 3.77 1.09 -3.76
CA THR A 46 3.39 -0.21 -4.31
C THR A 46 2.07 -0.65 -3.70
N SER A 47 1.09 -0.99 -4.54
CA SER A 47 -0.24 -1.43 -4.08
C SER A 47 -0.27 -2.95 -3.86
N TYR A 48 -0.89 -3.38 -2.77
CA TYR A 48 -1.06 -4.79 -2.42
C TYR A 48 -2.54 -5.11 -2.21
N ASP A 49 -2.99 -6.22 -2.80
CA ASP A 49 -4.37 -6.66 -2.73
C ASP A 49 -4.72 -7.22 -1.35
N THR A 50 -5.69 -6.61 -0.66
CA THR A 50 -6.18 -7.08 0.64
C THR A 50 -7.36 -8.04 0.55
N ALA A 51 -7.92 -8.28 -0.64
CA ALA A 51 -9.12 -9.11 -0.80
C ALA A 51 -8.94 -10.57 -0.35
N THR A 52 -7.72 -11.08 -0.38
CA THR A 52 -7.35 -12.42 0.10
C THR A 52 -6.92 -12.44 1.58
N GLY A 53 -6.80 -11.26 2.20
CA GLY A 53 -6.42 -11.07 3.60
C GLY A 53 -5.43 -9.92 3.78
N ALA A 54 -5.82 -8.89 4.54
CA ALA A 54 -4.99 -7.72 4.79
C ALA A 54 -3.69 -8.03 5.55
N THR A 55 -3.70 -9.02 6.45
CA THR A 55 -2.48 -9.50 7.14
C THR A 55 -1.44 -10.03 6.16
N LEU A 56 -1.86 -10.83 5.17
CA LEU A 56 -0.95 -11.39 4.17
C LEU A 56 -0.40 -10.30 3.25
N ALA A 57 -1.25 -9.35 2.85
CA ALA A 57 -0.85 -8.19 2.07
C ALA A 57 0.19 -7.33 2.82
N ALA A 58 -0.03 -7.10 4.12
CA ALA A 58 0.91 -6.38 4.99
C ALA A 58 2.25 -7.11 5.15
N GLN A 59 2.22 -8.42 5.39
CA GLN A 59 3.46 -9.23 5.47
C GLN A 59 4.26 -9.20 4.17
N LYS A 60 3.57 -9.26 3.02
CA LYS A 60 4.21 -9.15 1.71
C LYS A 60 4.82 -7.76 1.51
N ALA A 61 4.12 -6.71 1.90
CA ALA A 61 4.63 -5.34 1.88
C ALA A 61 5.91 -5.17 2.72
N LEU A 62 5.96 -5.77 3.92
CA LEU A 62 7.16 -5.79 4.76
C LEU A 62 8.31 -6.57 4.11
N ALA A 63 8.02 -7.75 3.57
CA ALA A 63 9.01 -8.60 2.90
C ALA A 63 9.64 -7.91 1.67
N ASP A 64 8.87 -7.09 0.96
CA ASP A 64 9.32 -6.31 -0.19
C ASP A 64 10.12 -5.04 0.21
N GLY A 65 10.30 -4.81 1.52
CA GLY A 65 11.12 -3.73 2.07
C GLY A 65 10.42 -2.37 2.12
N ASN A 66 9.08 -2.34 2.16
CA ASN A 66 8.36 -1.10 2.38
C ASN A 66 8.52 -0.63 3.82
N GLN A 67 8.88 0.64 3.98
CA GLN A 67 9.18 1.25 5.29
C GLN A 67 7.98 1.97 5.89
N LEU A 68 6.92 2.17 5.09
CA LEU A 68 5.68 2.78 5.53
C LEU A 68 4.52 2.00 4.91
N ILE A 69 3.51 1.69 5.72
CA ILE A 69 2.28 1.07 5.26
C ILE A 69 1.15 2.09 5.39
N LEU A 70 0.60 2.52 4.25
CA LEU A 70 -0.63 3.29 4.20
C LEU A 70 -1.79 2.31 4.35
N GLY A 71 -2.49 2.47 5.48
CA GLY A 71 -3.40 1.49 6.04
C GLY A 71 -4.54 1.04 5.13
N PRO A 72 -5.09 -0.15 5.40
CA PRO A 72 -6.10 -0.76 4.55
C PRO A 72 -7.44 -0.03 4.64
N LEU A 73 -8.16 -0.05 3.53
CA LEU A 73 -9.38 0.75 3.32
C LEU A 73 -10.56 0.35 4.24
N LEU A 74 -10.65 -0.92 4.64
CA LEU A 74 -11.75 -1.41 5.47
C LEU A 74 -11.39 -1.40 6.95
N ALA A 75 -12.32 -0.96 7.79
CA ALA A 75 -12.12 -0.88 9.25
C ALA A 75 -11.74 -2.23 9.89
N ASP A 76 -12.21 -3.35 9.33
CA ASP A 76 -11.84 -4.69 9.76
C ASP A 76 -10.39 -5.04 9.42
N ASP A 77 -9.92 -4.61 8.25
CA ASP A 77 -8.53 -4.78 7.83
C ASP A 77 -7.58 -3.91 8.68
N VAL A 78 -8.03 -2.73 9.12
CA VAL A 78 -7.23 -1.83 9.99
C VAL A 78 -6.88 -2.51 11.30
N ARG A 79 -7.81 -3.26 11.91
CA ARG A 79 -7.53 -4.02 13.15
C ARG A 79 -6.53 -5.15 12.93
N ALA A 80 -6.54 -5.76 11.74
CA ALA A 80 -5.62 -6.84 11.38
C ALA A 80 -4.20 -6.34 11.04
N VAL A 81 -4.07 -5.11 10.53
CA VAL A 81 -2.78 -4.52 10.11
C VAL A 81 -2.14 -3.63 11.18
N ALA A 82 -2.94 -3.05 12.09
CA ALA A 82 -2.44 -2.22 13.20
C ALA A 82 -1.31 -2.83 14.04
N PRO A 83 -1.31 -4.14 14.40
CA PRO A 83 -0.20 -4.72 15.17
C PRO A 83 1.07 -4.98 14.33
N ILE A 84 1.02 -4.80 13.01
CA ILE A 84 2.08 -5.15 12.05
C ILE A 84 2.80 -3.89 11.52
N ALA A 85 2.14 -2.74 11.53
CA ALA A 85 2.70 -1.46 11.10
C ALA A 85 3.24 -0.67 12.31
N HIS A 86 4.46 -0.14 12.21
CA HIS A 86 5.14 0.70 13.22
C HIS A 86 5.74 1.94 12.57
#